data_AF-A0A6I2U2B4-F1
#
_entry.id   AF-A0A6I2U2B4-F1
#
_cell.length_a   1.000
_cell.length_b   1.000
_cell.length_c   1.000
_cell.angle_alpha   90.00
_cell.angle_beta   90.00
_cell.angle_gamma   90.00
#
_symmetry.space_group_name_H-M   'P 1'
#
loop_
_entity.id
_entity.type
_entity.pdbx_description
1 polymer ?
#
loop_
_entity_poly.entity_id
_entity_poly.type
_entity_poly.pdbx_seq_one_letter_code
_entity_poly.pdbx_strand_id
1 'polypeptide(L)'
;MMYRHETTIIFYNRLKKQVAREFGLPQYTYLESWIRCITVLRNCCAHHARIWNRRFALKPQLPNRLPLSWIAPTQKPIKLYHQLCTLLYMEQTITPCMDLKSSLLRLLADYPNIDLHAMGFPQGWENEPLWR
;
A
#
# COMPACT_ATOMS: atom_id res chain seq x y z
N MET A 1 37.87 6.56 -12.20
CA MET A 1 36.56 5.88 -12.41
C MET A 1 35.53 6.10 -11.28
N MET A 2 35.90 6.71 -10.14
CA MET A 2 34.99 6.87 -8.98
C MET A 2 33.87 7.92 -9.18
N TYR A 3 34.14 9.01 -9.91
CA TYR A 3 33.17 10.10 -10.14
C TYR A 3 31.95 9.73 -11.02
N ARG A 4 32.07 8.75 -11.92
CA ARG A 4 30.96 8.33 -12.81
C ARG A 4 29.88 7.52 -12.07
N HIS A 5 30.27 6.78 -11.03
CA HIS A 5 29.34 6.02 -10.20
C HIS A 5 28.55 6.92 -9.26
N GLU A 6 29.19 7.91 -8.63
CA GLU A 6 28.51 8.85 -7.72
C GLU A 6 27.47 9.71 -8.43
N THR A 7 27.81 10.22 -9.62
CA THR A 7 26.88 11.00 -10.46
C THR A 7 25.67 10.19 -10.89
N THR A 8 25.87 8.91 -11.24
CA THR A 8 24.78 7.98 -11.58
C THR A 8 23.87 7.71 -10.38
N ILE A 9 24.43 7.51 -9.19
CA ILE A 9 23.68 7.29 -7.94
C ILE A 9 22.86 8.54 -7.57
N ILE A 10 23.46 9.73 -7.65
CA ILE A 10 22.77 10.99 -7.36
C ILE A 10 21.59 11.21 -8.32
N PHE A 11 21.80 10.98 -9.62
CA PHE A 11 20.75 11.09 -10.63
C PHE A 11 19.62 10.08 -10.37
N TYR A 12 19.97 8.82 -10.11
CA TYR A 12 19.01 7.76 -9.83
C TYR A 12 18.17 8.04 -8.56
N ASN A 13 18.82 8.52 -7.49
CA ASN A 13 18.12 8.91 -6.27
C ASN A 13 17.21 10.14 -6.50
N ARG A 14 17.60 11.06 -7.39
CA ARG A 14 16.75 12.20 -7.78
C ARG A 14 15.49 11.72 -8.50
N LEU A 15 15.61 10.78 -9.44
CA LEU A 15 14.48 10.17 -10.12
C LEU A 15 13.54 9.45 -9.16
N LYS A 16 14.07 8.61 -8.26
CA LYS A 16 13.28 7.94 -7.21
C LYS A 16 12.48 8.94 -6.36
N LYS A 17 13.12 10.04 -5.95
CA LYS A 17 12.47 11.13 -5.21
C LYS A 17 11.40 11.84 -6.04
N GLN A 18 11.59 11.98 -7.34
CA GLN A 18 10.57 12.57 -8.22
C GLN A 18 9.35 11.67 -8.32
N VAL A 19 9.53 10.39 -8.67
CA VAL A 19 8.42 9.43 -8.77
C VAL A 19 7.67 9.32 -7.45
N ALA A 20 8.36 9.23 -6.31
CA ALA A 20 7.71 9.18 -5.00
C ALA A 20 6.84 10.42 -4.71
N ARG A 21 7.25 11.60 -5.17
CA ARG A 21 6.48 12.85 -5.02
C ARG A 21 5.24 12.86 -5.90
N GLU A 22 5.26 12.23 -7.08
CA GLU A 22 4.08 12.07 -7.94
C GLU A 22 3.00 11.22 -7.25
N PHE A 23 3.41 10.25 -6.41
CA PHE A 23 2.51 9.52 -5.51
C PHE A 23 2.18 10.27 -4.20
N GLY A 24 2.64 11.51 -4.00
CA GLY A 24 2.43 12.26 -2.76
C GLY A 24 3.15 11.69 -1.53
N LEU A 25 4.22 10.91 -1.73
CA LEU A 25 4.98 10.30 -0.63
C LEU A 25 6.15 11.19 -0.19
N PRO A 26 6.43 11.27 1.13
CA PRO A 26 7.46 12.18 1.66
C PRO A 26 8.89 11.74 1.35
N GLN A 27 9.12 10.43 1.17
CA GLN A 27 10.43 9.86 0.84
C GLN A 27 10.26 8.68 -0.12
N TYR A 28 11.26 8.46 -0.98
CA TYR A 28 11.22 7.37 -1.95
C TYR A 28 11.26 5.96 -1.32
N THR A 29 11.75 5.86 -0.09
CA THR A 29 11.80 4.62 0.70
C THR A 29 10.40 4.07 1.00
N TYR A 30 9.40 4.93 1.17
CA TYR A 30 8.00 4.50 1.29
C TYR A 30 7.53 3.83 0.00
N LEU A 31 7.79 4.44 -1.16
CA LEU A 31 7.42 3.86 -2.45
C LEU A 31 8.13 2.51 -2.68
N GLU A 32 9.43 2.43 -2.38
CA GLU A 32 10.17 1.16 -2.46
C GLU A 32 9.57 0.08 -1.55
N SER A 33 9.25 0.45 -0.31
CA SER A 33 8.60 -0.44 0.65
C SER A 33 7.27 -0.96 0.12
N TRP A 34 6.44 -0.08 -0.43
CA TRP A 34 5.09 -0.40 -0.90
C TRP A 34 5.13 -1.26 -2.16
N ILE A 35 5.95 -0.92 -3.16
CA ILE A 35 6.12 -1.72 -4.37
C ILE A 35 6.59 -3.13 -4.03
N ARG A 36 7.56 -3.29 -3.11
CA ARG A 36 8.00 -4.62 -2.66
C ARG A 36 6.89 -5.42 -2.01
N CYS A 37 6.06 -4.78 -1.18
CA CYS A 37 4.94 -5.43 -0.54
C CYS A 37 3.83 -5.82 -1.54
N ILE A 38 3.52 -4.94 -2.48
CA ILE A 38 2.55 -5.18 -3.56
C ILE A 38 3.03 -6.33 -4.45
N THR A 39 4.32 -6.41 -4.78
CA THR A 39 4.90 -7.55 -5.53
C THR A 39 4.67 -8.86 -4.80
N VAL A 40 4.90 -8.90 -3.47
CA VAL A 40 4.62 -10.11 -2.68
C VAL A 40 3.14 -10.45 -2.69
N LEU A 41 2.25 -9.46 -2.50
CA LEU A 41 0.80 -9.67 -2.54
C LEU A 41 0.35 -10.23 -3.90
N ARG A 42 0.77 -9.60 -5.00
CA ARG A 42 0.49 -10.01 -6.38
C ARG A 42 0.96 -11.44 -6.64
N ASN A 43 2.16 -11.80 -6.17
CA ASN A 43 2.66 -13.17 -6.31
C ASN A 43 1.82 -14.17 -5.53
N CYS A 44 1.32 -13.82 -4.33
CA CYS A 44 0.39 -14.67 -3.62
C CYS A 44 -0.88 -14.93 -4.45
N CYS A 45 -1.45 -13.88 -5.04
CA CYS A 45 -2.63 -14.01 -5.90
C CYS A 45 -2.35 -14.89 -7.12
N ALA A 46 -1.23 -14.67 -7.82
CA ALA A 46 -0.84 -15.43 -9.01
C ALA A 46 -0.57 -16.92 -8.72
N HIS A 47 -0.12 -17.24 -7.51
CA HIS A 47 0.08 -18.62 -7.06
C HIS A 47 -1.13 -19.18 -6.29
N HIS A 48 -2.29 -18.50 -6.34
CA HIS A 48 -3.51 -18.88 -5.60
C HIS A 48 -3.27 -19.14 -4.10
N ALA A 49 -2.27 -18.48 -3.52
CA ALA A 49 -1.91 -18.65 -2.14
C ALA A 49 -2.88 -17.88 -1.23
N ARG A 50 -3.17 -18.42 -0.05
CA ARG A 50 -4.04 -17.78 0.94
C ARG A 50 -3.54 -16.38 1.35
N ILE A 51 -4.39 -15.35 1.24
CA ILE A 51 -4.11 -13.97 1.66
C ILE A 51 -4.97 -13.48 2.85
N TRP A 52 -6.21 -13.97 3.00
CA TRP A 52 -7.21 -13.42 3.95
C TRP A 52 -6.86 -13.57 5.44
N ASN A 53 -5.91 -14.40 5.84
CA ASN A 53 -5.42 -14.43 7.23
C ASN A 53 -3.89 -14.57 7.27
N ARG A 54 -3.24 -14.08 6.22
CA ARG A 54 -1.79 -14.18 6.06
C ARG A 54 -1.08 -13.13 6.91
N ARG A 55 -0.01 -13.55 7.58
CA ARG A 55 0.99 -12.62 8.12
C ARG A 55 2.07 -12.43 7.06
N PHE A 56 2.23 -11.20 6.59
CA PHE A 56 3.25 -10.85 5.60
C PHE A 56 4.60 -10.60 6.29
N ALA A 57 5.67 -11.18 5.75
CA ALA A 57 7.02 -10.95 6.25
C ALA A 57 7.51 -9.53 5.91
N LEU A 58 7.23 -9.07 4.69
CA LEU A 58 7.42 -7.68 4.29
C LEU A 58 6.24 -6.84 4.77
N LYS A 59 6.56 -5.74 5.46
CA LYS A 59 5.60 -4.83 6.06
C LYS A 59 5.71 -3.48 5.35
N PRO A 60 4.59 -2.88 4.91
CA PRO A 60 4.63 -1.54 4.35
C PRO A 60 5.07 -0.54 5.43
N GLN A 61 5.96 0.38 5.06
CA GLN A 61 6.24 1.55 5.89
C GLN A 61 5.03 2.47 5.87
N LEU A 62 4.48 2.80 7.04
CA LEU A 62 3.30 3.65 7.13
C LEU A 62 3.69 5.06 7.60
N PRO A 63 3.52 6.09 6.76
CA PRO A 63 3.59 7.48 7.22
C PRO A 63 2.43 7.77 8.19
N ASN A 64 2.70 8.62 9.19
CA ASN A 64 1.66 9.07 10.12
C ASN A 64 0.61 9.97 9.44
N ARG A 65 1.02 10.67 8.38
CA ARG A 65 0.18 11.58 7.60
C ARG A 65 0.64 11.58 6.14
N LEU A 66 -0.32 11.72 5.24
CA LEU A 66 -0.12 11.85 3.81
C LEU A 66 -1.06 12.94 3.27
N PRO A 67 -0.74 13.56 2.13
CA PRO A 67 -1.54 14.65 1.57
C PRO A 67 -2.90 14.21 1.00
N LEU A 68 -3.05 12.95 0.59
CA LEU A 68 -4.30 12.37 0.10
C LEU A 68 -5.03 11.60 1.20
N SER A 69 -6.22 11.07 0.89
CA SER A 69 -7.00 10.29 1.85
C SER A 69 -6.17 9.12 2.38
N TRP A 70 -6.01 9.08 3.70
CA TRP A 70 -5.17 8.11 4.39
C TRP A 70 -5.82 7.63 5.68
N ILE A 71 -5.21 6.62 6.29
CA ILE A 71 -5.67 6.00 7.54
C ILE A 71 -4.99 6.64 8.75
N ALA A 72 -5.61 6.51 9.92
CA ALA A 72 -4.99 6.88 11.19
C ALA A 72 -3.71 6.05 11.47
N PRO A 73 -2.76 6.59 12.26
CA PRO A 73 -1.60 5.84 12.71
C PRO A 73 -2.00 4.54 13.44
N THR A 74 -1.34 3.45 13.08
CA THR A 74 -1.70 2.10 13.53
C THR A 74 -0.47 1.31 13.94
N GLN A 75 -0.65 0.41 14.90
CA GLN A 75 0.42 -0.45 15.39
C GLN A 75 0.35 -1.81 14.65
N LYS A 76 1.46 -2.19 13.99
CA LYS A 76 1.72 -3.51 13.35
C LYS A 76 1.08 -3.73 11.96
N PRO A 77 1.72 -3.27 10.88
CA PRO A 77 1.27 -3.49 9.51
C PRO A 77 1.64 -4.88 8.95
N ILE A 78 1.16 -5.96 9.60
CA ILE A 78 1.57 -7.35 9.25
C ILE A 78 0.51 -8.13 8.48
N LYS A 79 -0.71 -7.59 8.35
CA LYS A 79 -1.87 -8.26 7.74
C LYS A 79 -2.30 -7.57 6.45
N LEU A 80 -3.23 -8.21 5.74
CA LEU A 80 -3.73 -7.78 4.43
C LEU A 80 -4.23 -6.33 4.41
N TYR A 81 -4.93 -5.88 5.46
CA TYR A 81 -5.48 -4.52 5.56
C TYR A 81 -4.48 -3.43 5.14
N HIS A 82 -3.27 -3.45 5.70
CA HIS A 82 -2.28 -2.41 5.43
C HIS A 82 -1.69 -2.49 4.03
N GLN A 83 -1.66 -3.68 3.42
CA GLN A 83 -1.26 -3.84 2.02
C GLN A 83 -2.32 -3.25 1.07
N LEU A 84 -3.60 -3.47 1.40
CA LEU A 84 -4.70 -2.85 0.66
C LEU A 84 -4.66 -1.33 0.82
N CYS A 85 -4.40 -0.82 2.03
CA CYS A 85 -4.32 0.62 2.26
C CYS A 85 -3.25 1.29 1.39
N THR A 86 -2.04 0.72 1.29
CA THR A 86 -0.99 1.30 0.43
C THR A 86 -1.37 1.24 -1.04
N LEU A 87 -2.03 0.17 -1.48
CA LEU A 87 -2.49 0.03 -2.87
C LEU A 87 -3.60 1.05 -3.21
N LEU A 88 -4.60 1.19 -2.34
CA LEU A 88 -5.70 2.16 -2.48
C LEU A 88 -5.21 3.60 -2.42
N TYR A 89 -4.18 3.89 -1.61
CA TYR A 89 -3.58 5.21 -1.62
C TYR A 89 -2.88 5.51 -2.95
N MET A 90 -2.10 4.57 -3.49
CA MET A 90 -1.45 4.76 -4.79
C MET A 90 -2.45 4.93 -5.93
N GLU A 91 -3.59 4.24 -5.87
CA GLU A 91 -4.68 4.36 -6.85
C GLU A 91 -5.20 5.80 -6.98
N GLN A 92 -5.25 6.58 -5.90
CA GLN A 92 -5.70 7.98 -5.93
C GLN A 92 -4.85 8.90 -6.84
N THR A 93 -3.61 8.50 -7.15
CA THR A 93 -2.69 9.26 -8.02
C THR A 93 -2.57 8.70 -9.44
N ILE A 94 -3.12 7.51 -9.68
CA ILE A 94 -3.09 6.88 -11.00
C ILE A 94 -4.42 7.20 -11.68
N THR A 95 -4.38 7.52 -12.98
CA THR A 95 -5.61 7.71 -13.78
C THR A 95 -6.58 6.55 -13.53
N PRO A 96 -7.87 6.82 -13.23
CA PRO A 96 -8.82 5.79 -12.82
C PRO A 96 -9.04 4.78 -13.95
N CYS A 97 -8.26 3.71 -13.93
CA CYS A 97 -8.39 2.57 -14.83
C CYS A 97 -9.30 1.50 -14.22
N MET A 98 -9.38 1.46 -12.89
CA MET A 98 -10.25 0.58 -12.10
C MET A 98 -10.71 1.34 -10.86
N ASP A 99 -11.90 0.99 -10.37
CA ASP A 99 -12.39 1.40 -9.06
C ASP A 99 -12.17 0.23 -8.08
N LEU A 100 -10.90 0.02 -7.69
CA LEU A 100 -10.53 -1.09 -6.81
C LEU A 100 -11.22 -0.94 -5.46
N LYS A 101 -11.32 0.29 -4.94
CA LYS A 101 -12.00 0.58 -3.68
C LYS A 101 -13.44 0.08 -3.70
N SER A 102 -14.25 0.52 -4.66
CA SER A 102 -15.66 0.10 -4.72
C SER A 102 -15.79 -1.40 -4.96
N SER A 103 -14.89 -1.99 -5.75
CA SER A 103 -14.86 -3.44 -5.98
C SER A 103 -14.56 -4.22 -4.70
N LEU A 104 -13.62 -3.75 -3.88
CA LEU A 104 -13.32 -4.35 -2.58
C LEU A 104 -14.49 -4.18 -1.61
N LEU A 105 -15.09 -2.99 -1.53
CA LEU A 105 -16.24 -2.74 -0.64
C LEU A 105 -17.42 -3.64 -1.02
N ARG A 106 -17.71 -3.79 -2.31
CA ARG A 106 -18.73 -4.72 -2.81
C ARG A 106 -18.41 -6.16 -2.44
N LEU A 107 -17.17 -6.60 -2.62
CA LEU A 107 -16.74 -7.95 -2.24
C LEU A 107 -16.93 -8.20 -0.73
N LEU A 108 -16.58 -7.24 0.13
CA LEU A 108 -16.77 -7.38 1.57
C LEU A 108 -18.27 -7.43 1.94
N ALA A 109 -19.11 -6.65 1.25
CA ALA A 109 -20.55 -6.65 1.44
C ALA A 109 -21.22 -7.96 1.00
N ASP A 110 -20.73 -8.57 -0.09
CA ASP A 110 -21.22 -9.86 -0.61
C ASP A 110 -20.87 -11.04 0.33
N TYR A 111 -19.85 -10.88 1.20
CA TYR A 111 -19.38 -11.91 2.14
C TYR A 111 -19.31 -11.41 3.60
N PRO A 112 -20.46 -11.10 4.23
CA PRO A 112 -20.51 -10.49 5.57
C PRO A 112 -20.01 -11.41 6.69
N ASN A 113 -19.92 -12.73 6.44
CA ASN A 113 -19.47 -13.72 7.42
C ASN A 113 -17.94 -13.81 7.55
N ILE A 114 -17.18 -13.04 6.78
CA ILE A 114 -15.72 -13.05 6.84
C ILE A 114 -15.24 -12.24 8.06
N ASP A 115 -14.35 -12.85 8.84
CA ASP A 115 -13.66 -12.17 9.94
C ASP A 115 -12.65 -11.14 9.40
N LEU A 116 -13.07 -9.88 9.29
CA LEU A 116 -12.22 -8.77 8.88
C LEU A 116 -11.09 -8.49 9.88
N HIS A 117 -11.30 -8.77 11.17
CA HIS A 117 -10.28 -8.59 12.19
C HIS A 117 -9.11 -9.58 11.99
N ALA A 118 -9.39 -10.81 11.54
CA ALA A 118 -8.34 -11.76 11.13
C ALA A 118 -7.50 -11.26 9.92
N MET A 119 -8.13 -10.49 9.02
CA MET A 119 -7.48 -9.74 7.92
C MET A 119 -6.73 -8.48 8.38
N GLY A 120 -6.84 -8.13 9.67
CA GLY A 120 -6.19 -6.98 10.29
C GLY A 120 -6.91 -5.66 10.07
N PHE A 121 -8.18 -5.67 9.68
CA PHE A 121 -9.00 -4.47 9.66
C PHE A 121 -9.29 -4.05 11.11
N PRO A 122 -8.99 -2.80 11.49
CA PRO A 122 -9.33 -2.29 12.82
C PRO A 122 -10.85 -2.06 12.94
N GLN A 123 -11.34 -1.93 14.16
CA GLN A 123 -12.73 -1.51 14.38
C GLN A 123 -12.96 -0.11 13.80
N GLY A 124 -14.06 0.08 13.07
CA GLY A 124 -14.41 1.37 12.47
C GLY A 124 -13.54 1.77 11.28
N TRP A 125 -12.83 0.82 10.65
CA TRP A 125 -11.99 1.04 9.47
C TRP A 125 -12.74 1.74 8.33
N GLU A 126 -14.04 1.50 8.21
CA GLU A 126 -14.94 2.11 7.24
C GLU A 126 -15.05 3.64 7.40
N ASN A 127 -14.74 4.17 8.59
CA ASN A 127 -14.77 5.61 8.86
C ASN A 127 -13.45 6.31 8.52
N GLU A 128 -12.39 5.54 8.23
CA GLU A 128 -11.10 6.10 7.84
C GLU A 128 -11.24 6.88 6.51
N PRO A 129 -10.59 8.06 6.36
CA PRO A 129 -10.67 8.86 5.14
C PRO A 129 -10.37 8.08 3.85
N LEU A 130 -9.46 7.11 3.91
CA LEU A 130 -9.14 6.25 2.77
C LEU A 130 -10.34 5.38 2.31
N TRP A 131 -11.17 4.93 3.25
CA TRP A 131 -12.24 3.96 3.02
C TRP A 131 -13.63 4.60 2.86
N ARG A 132 -13.81 5.86 3.28
CA ARG A 132 -15.03 6.65 3.05
C ARG A 132 -15.24 7.10 1.62
#